data_AF-U5SCA4-F1
#
_entry.id   AF-U5SCA4-F1
#
_cell.length_a   1.000
_cell.length_b   1.000
_cell.length_c   1.000
_cell.angle_alpha   90.00
_cell.angle_beta   90.00
_cell.angle_gamma   90.00
#
_symmetry.space_group_name_H-M   'P 1'
#
loop_
_entity.id
_entity.type
_entity.pdbx_description
1 polymer ?
#
loop_
_entity_poly.entity_id
_entity_poly.type
_entity_poly.pdbx_seq_one_letter_code
_entity_poly.pdbx_strand_id
1 'polypeptide(L)'
;MIFLWIYLLLCNSLLFVLMRVDKQKAIKHQWRIPEKTLLFLGLIGGGIGGILGMRLFRHKTTKISFKFTFALGTLLAVLMLVYVNY
;
A
#
# COMPACT_ATOMS: atom_id res chain seq x y z
N MET A 1 1.93 -4.34 21.73
CA MET A 1 2.22 -5.18 20.55
C MET A 1 0.99 -5.50 19.69
N ILE A 2 -0.12 -6.07 20.21
CA ILE A 2 -1.27 -6.53 19.39
C ILE A 2 -1.92 -5.41 18.53
N PHE A 3 -2.08 -4.20 19.08
CA PHE A 3 -2.74 -3.09 18.39
C PHE A 3 -1.99 -2.65 17.12
N LEU A 4 -0.66 -2.75 17.13
CA LEU A 4 0.20 -2.34 16.02
C LEU A 4 0.09 -3.32 14.84
N TRP A 5 0.01 -4.61 15.15
CA TRP A 5 -0.27 -5.65 14.16
C TRP A 5 -1.65 -5.45 13.50
N ILE A 6 -2.68 -5.15 14.29
CA ILE A 6 -4.04 -4.88 13.78
C ILE A 6 -4.04 -3.63 12.89
N TYR A 7 -3.38 -2.56 13.32
CA TYR A 7 -3.25 -1.32 12.53
C TYR A 7 -2.57 -1.57 11.19
N LEU A 8 -1.43 -2.28 11.18
CA LEU A 8 -0.71 -2.63 9.95
C LEU A 8 -1.55 -3.54 9.05
N LEU A 9 -2.26 -4.52 9.60
CA LEU A 9 -3.16 -5.37 8.82
C LEU A 9 -4.27 -4.55 8.14
N LEU A 10 -4.93 -3.66 8.88
CA LEU A 10 -5.96 -2.77 8.35
C LEU A 10 -5.43 -1.88 7.23
N CYS A 11 -4.28 -1.21 7.42
CA CYS A 11 -3.68 -0.36 6.40
C CYS A 11 -3.31 -1.15 5.13
N ASN A 12 -2.73 -2.34 5.28
CA ASN A 12 -2.36 -3.18 4.14
C ASN A 12 -3.59 -3.69 3.38
N SER A 13 -4.63 -4.15 4.08
CA SER A 13 -5.89 -4.58 3.47
C SER A 13 -6.60 -3.42 2.77
N LEU A 14 -6.69 -2.24 3.38
CA LEU A 14 -7.30 -1.06 2.78
C LEU A 14 -6.58 -0.65 1.49
N LEU A 15 -5.25 -0.56 1.52
CA LEU A 15 -4.47 -0.20 0.34
C LEU A 15 -4.62 -1.26 -0.77
N PHE A 16 -4.61 -2.54 -0.41
CA PHE A 16 -4.82 -3.63 -1.36
C PHE A 16 -6.19 -3.54 -2.06
N VAL A 17 -7.26 -3.30 -1.31
CA VAL A 17 -8.62 -3.11 -1.85
C VAL A 17 -8.67 -1.88 -2.75
N LEU A 18 -8.06 -0.76 -2.35
CA LEU A 18 -8.01 0.46 -3.17
C LEU A 18 -7.29 0.23 -4.49
N MET A 19 -6.18 -0.51 -4.51
CA MET A 19 -5.50 -0.90 -5.76
C MET A 19 -6.39 -1.77 -6.66
N ARG A 20 -7.17 -2.68 -6.07
CA ARG A 20 -8.15 -3.49 -6.82
C ARG A 20 -9.26 -2.63 -7.41
N VAL A 21 -9.80 -1.70 -6.63
CA VAL A 21 -10.86 -0.77 -7.05
C VAL A 21 -10.34 0.14 -8.16
N ASP A 22 -9.12 0.64 -8.06
CA ASP A 22 -8.52 1.47 -9.10
C ASP A 22 -8.40 0.72 -10.43
N LYS A 23 -7.98 -0.56 -10.39
CA LYS A 23 -7.96 -1.42 -11.59
C LYS A 23 -9.37 -1.65 -12.16
N GLN A 24 -10.37 -1.91 -11.31
CA GLN A 24 -11.75 -2.07 -11.77
C GLN A 24 -12.30 -0.79 -12.40
N LYS A 25 -12.02 0.38 -11.81
CA LYS A 25 -12.41 1.68 -12.36
C LYS A 25 -11.73 1.95 -13.71
N ALA A 26 -10.47 1.53 -13.86
CA ALA A 26 -9.77 1.59 -15.15
C ALA A 26 -10.43 0.73 -16.23
N ILE A 27 -10.95 -0.45 -15.87
CA ILE A 27 -11.70 -1.33 -16.80
C ILE A 27 -13.05 -0.70 -17.15
N LYS A 28 -13.79 -0.21 -16.14
CA LYS A 28 -15.11 0.40 -16.30
C LYS A 28 -15.09 1.83 -16.88
N HIS A 29 -13.91 2.32 -17.30
CA HIS A 29 -13.73 3.69 -17.82
C HIS A 29 -14.25 4.79 -16.87
N GLN A 30 -14.20 4.52 -15.57
CA GLN A 30 -14.61 5.46 -14.52
C GLN A 30 -13.43 6.28 -14.02
N TRP A 31 -13.75 7.36 -13.29
CA TRP A 31 -12.76 8.26 -12.69
C TRP A 31 -11.80 7.50 -11.77
N ARG A 32 -10.50 7.54 -12.12
CA ARG A 32 -9.43 6.80 -11.40
C ARG A 32 -9.10 7.45 -10.07
N ILE A 33 -8.59 6.66 -9.13
CA ILE A 33 -8.16 7.17 -7.83
C ILE A 33 -6.86 7.96 -8.03
N PRO A 34 -6.73 9.17 -7.46
CA PRO A 34 -5.51 9.96 -7.58
C PRO A 34 -4.32 9.20 -6.99
N GLU A 35 -3.21 9.19 -7.73
CA GLU A 35 -1.97 8.47 -7.35
C GLU A 35 -1.48 8.88 -5.95
N LYS A 36 -1.64 10.16 -5.60
CA LYS A 36 -1.24 10.71 -4.30
C LYS A 36 -1.89 9.99 -3.12
N THR A 37 -3.16 9.61 -3.22
CA THR A 37 -3.87 8.93 -2.14
C THR A 37 -3.33 7.52 -1.90
N LEU A 38 -3.06 6.79 -2.99
CA LEU A 38 -2.44 5.46 -2.93
C LEU A 38 -1.02 5.51 -2.36
N LEU A 39 -0.23 6.50 -2.79
CA LEU A 39 1.12 6.71 -2.27
C LEU A 39 1.09 7.06 -0.78
N PHE A 40 0.21 7.96 -0.36
CA PHE A 40 0.08 8.39 1.03
C PHE A 40 -0.29 7.22 1.96
N LEU A 41 -1.28 6.40 1.57
CA LEU A 41 -1.66 5.19 2.32
C LEU A 41 -0.53 4.15 2.36
N GLY A 42 0.23 4.01 1.26
CA GLY A 42 1.42 3.17 1.23
C GLY A 42 2.50 3.60 2.20
N LEU A 43 2.69 4.92 2.37
CA LEU A 43 3.70 5.51 3.23
C LEU A 43 3.34 5.40 4.72
N ILE A 44 2.04 5.53 5.06
CA ILE A 44 1.55 5.51 6.45
C ILE A 44 1.60 4.10 7.09
N GLY A 45 1.64 3.04 6.28
CA GLY A 45 1.67 1.67 6.81
C GLY A 45 1.19 0.58 5.87
N GLY A 46 0.76 0.94 4.66
CA GLY A 46 0.29 -0.01 3.64
C GLY A 46 1.36 -0.58 2.72
N GLY A 47 2.66 -0.34 2.96
CA GLY A 47 3.73 -0.68 2.01
C GLY A 47 3.68 -2.13 1.47
N ILE A 48 3.44 -3.11 2.35
CA ILE A 48 3.36 -4.53 1.99
C ILE A 48 2.13 -4.81 1.11
N GLY A 49 0.96 -4.30 1.49
CA GLY A 49 -0.30 -4.41 0.77
C GLY A 49 -0.24 -3.71 -0.59
N GLY A 50 0.55 -2.64 -0.68
CA GLY A 50 0.82 -1.89 -1.90
C GLY A 50 1.71 -2.67 -2.87
N ILE A 51 2.79 -3.29 -2.37
CA ILE A 51 3.65 -4.17 -3.18
C ILE A 51 2.86 -5.38 -3.68
N LEU A 52 2.07 -6.01 -2.81
CA LEU A 52 1.20 -7.13 -3.15
C LEU A 52 0.16 -6.71 -4.20
N GLY A 53 -0.52 -5.58 -4.00
CA GLY A 53 -1.47 -5.03 -4.96
C GLY A 53 -0.81 -4.70 -6.31
N MET A 54 0.39 -4.11 -6.31
CA MET A 54 1.16 -3.85 -7.53
C MET A 54 1.46 -5.13 -8.31
N ARG A 55 1.96 -6.17 -7.62
CA ARG A 55 2.30 -7.46 -8.26
C ARG A 55 1.06 -8.20 -8.75
N LEU A 56 0.03 -8.32 -7.92
CA LEU A 56 -1.20 -9.07 -8.25
C LEU A 56 -2.01 -8.41 -9.35
N PHE A 57 -2.15 -7.09 -9.30
CA PHE A 57 -2.93 -6.36 -10.29
C PHE A 57 -2.12 -5.97 -11.51
N ARG A 58 -0.79 -6.18 -11.52
CA ARG A 58 0.17 -5.68 -12.54
C ARG A 58 -0.10 -4.21 -12.86
N HIS A 59 -0.50 -3.44 -11.86
CA HIS A 59 -1.00 -2.08 -12.02
C HIS A 59 0.11 -1.10 -11.65
N LYS A 60 0.56 -0.29 -12.62
CA LYS A 60 1.60 0.76 -12.43
C LYS A 60 2.91 0.28 -11.79
N THR A 61 3.38 -0.91 -12.17
CA THR A 61 4.68 -1.48 -11.75
C THR A 61 5.91 -0.72 -12.28
N THR A 62 5.74 0.11 -13.30
CA THR A 62 6.79 0.92 -13.93
C THR A 62 6.99 2.30 -13.29
N LYS A 63 6.06 2.77 -12.46
CA LYS A 63 6.20 4.06 -11.78
C LYS A 63 7.16 3.93 -10.60
N ILE A 64 8.34 4.54 -10.73
CA ILE A 64 9.39 4.56 -9.70
C ILE A 64 8.85 5.12 -8.38
N SER A 65 8.00 6.15 -8.41
CA SER A 65 7.37 6.72 -7.22
C SER A 65 6.61 5.67 -6.41
N PHE A 66 5.87 4.77 -7.07
CA PHE A 66 5.12 3.70 -6.39
C PHE A 66 6.04 2.66 -5.76
N LYS A 67 7.09 2.24 -6.47
CA LYS A 67 8.10 1.33 -5.91
C LYS A 67 8.79 1.96 -4.69
N PHE A 68 9.23 3.21 -4.81
CA PHE A 68 9.97 3.89 -3.76
C PHE A 68 9.09 4.11 -2.51
N THR A 69 7.87 4.60 -2.68
CA THR A 69 6.95 4.85 -1.57
C THR A 69 6.55 3.57 -0.85
N PHE A 70 6.26 2.48 -1.56
CA PHE A 70 5.89 1.23 -0.88
C PHE A 70 7.09 0.52 -0.27
N ALA A 71 8.28 0.62 -0.88
CA ALA A 71 9.52 0.14 -0.26
C ALA A 71 9.81 0.90 1.04
N LEU A 72 9.71 2.25 1.02
CA LEU A 72 9.89 3.10 2.19
C LEU A 72 8.85 2.81 3.27
N GLY A 73 7.57 2.70 2.91
CA GLY A 73 6.49 2.38 3.84
C GLY A 73 6.65 0.98 4.47
N THR A 74 7.15 0.00 3.71
CA THR A 74 7.47 -1.33 4.24
C THR A 74 8.63 -1.26 5.22
N LEU A 75 9.68 -0.51 4.88
CA LEU A 75 10.86 -0.35 5.72
C LEU A 75 10.52 0.35 7.05
N LEU A 76 9.68 1.39 7.01
CA LEU A 76 9.13 2.05 8.20
C LEU A 76 8.28 1.11 9.05
N ALA A 77 7.44 0.29 8.44
CA ALA A 77 6.61 -0.68 9.16
C ALA A 77 7.48 -1.73 9.88
N VAL A 78 8.55 -2.20 9.23
CA VAL A 78 9.51 -3.15 9.83
C VAL A 78 10.26 -2.49 10.99
N LEU A 79 10.75 -1.25 10.82
CA LEU A 79 11.42 -0.51 11.89
C LEU A 79 10.51 -0.29 13.11
N MET A 80 9.24 0.09 12.89
CA MET A 80 8.27 0.21 13.97
C MET A 80 8.04 -1.12 14.70
N LEU A 81 7.93 -2.23 13.95
CA LEU A 81 7.76 -3.56 14.53
C LEU A 81 8.97 -3.99 15.37
N VAL A 82 10.19 -3.69 14.91
CA VAL A 82 11.43 -4.00 15.66
C VAL A 82 11.51 -3.16 16.93
N TYR A 83 11.25 -1.85 16.84
CA TYR A 83 11.30 -0.95 17.99
C TYR A 83 10.30 -1.33 19.09
N VAL A 84 9.12 -1.83 18.71
CA VAL A 84 8.06 -2.23 19.66
C VAL A 84 8.29 -3.63 20.25
N ASN A 85 9.16 -4.44 19.64
CA ASN A 85 9.52 -5.76 20.15
C ASN A 85 10.72 -5.72 21.12
N TYR A 86 11.50 -4.64 21.07
CA TYR A 86 12.61 -4.37 21.98
C TYR A 86 12.11 -3.69 23.26
#